data_AF-A0A2V6MGW6-F1
#
_entry.id   AF-A0A2V6MGW6-F1
#
_cell.length_a   1.000
_cell.length_b   1.000
_cell.length_c   1.000
_cell.angle_alpha   90.00
_cell.angle_beta   90.00
_cell.angle_gamma   90.00
#
_symmetry.space_group_name_H-M   'P 1'
#
loop_
_entity.id
_entity.type
_entity.pdbx_description
1 polymer ?
#
loop_
_entity_poly.entity_id
_entity_poly.type
_entity_poly.pdbx_seq_one_letter_code
_entity_poly.pdbx_strand_id
1 'polypeptide(L)'
;DRLLPVWFTRLHPKYKTPINSVIFIGVITLVIAISSQIGAGIQEAFQLVDNAANVFYAIVYLLLFAIPIFGSSPVRSGAPVWLRVASACGCGVSLLAIFFTVYPIIDVPNPLIFGTKIAVVAVIANAIGAAIFAGARRKRPA
;
A
#
# COMPACT_ATOMS: atom_id res chain seq x y z
N ASP A 1 6.33 -7.55 17.75
CA ASP A 1 5.00 -8.15 17.54
C ASP A 1 4.89 -9.41 16.67
N ARG A 2 5.97 -9.99 16.11
CA ARG A 2 5.91 -11.25 15.30
C ARG A 2 4.83 -11.27 14.20
N LEU A 3 4.47 -10.09 13.68
CA LEU A 3 3.44 -9.94 12.65
C LEU A 3 3.94 -10.27 11.24
N LEU A 4 5.26 -10.39 11.08
CA LEU A 4 5.93 -10.73 9.83
C LEU A 4 6.67 -12.07 9.97
N PRO A 5 6.86 -12.82 8.87
CA PRO A 5 7.65 -14.05 8.87
C PRO A 5 9.06 -13.82 9.42
N VAL A 6 9.53 -14.70 10.30
CA VAL A 6 10.85 -14.58 10.95
C VAL A 6 12.00 -14.57 9.94
N TRP A 7 11.84 -15.25 8.81
CA TRP A 7 12.84 -15.23 7.74
C TRP A 7 12.94 -13.84 7.09
N PHE A 8 11.83 -13.12 6.95
CA PHE A 8 11.78 -11.79 6.34
C PHE A 8 12.51 -10.78 7.22
N THR A 9 12.23 -10.80 8.53
CA THR A 9 12.83 -9.87 9.50
C THR A 9 14.25 -10.26 9.96
N ARG A 10 14.81 -11.36 9.44
CA ARG A 10 16.14 -11.84 9.86
C ARG A 10 17.23 -10.86 9.41
N LEU A 11 17.95 -10.35 10.39
CA LEU A 11 19.11 -9.48 10.17
C LEU A 11 20.38 -10.29 9.96
N HIS A 12 21.27 -9.78 9.12
CA HIS A 12 22.61 -10.32 8.95
C HIS A 12 23.38 -10.31 10.29
N PRO A 13 24.02 -11.42 10.72
CA PRO A 13 24.62 -11.53 12.05
C PRO A 13 25.64 -10.42 12.35
N LYS A 14 26.46 -10.07 11.36
CA LYS A 14 27.58 -9.12 11.45
C LYS A 14 27.22 -7.68 11.07
N TYR A 15 26.39 -7.50 10.04
CA TYR A 15 26.09 -6.17 9.45
C TYR A 15 24.73 -5.63 9.87
N LYS A 16 23.91 -6.45 10.55
CA LYS A 16 22.56 -6.11 10.99
C LYS A 16 21.66 -5.59 9.87
N THR A 17 21.93 -5.98 8.62
CA THR A 17 21.12 -5.64 7.44
C THR A 17 20.04 -6.70 7.19
N PRO A 18 18.79 -6.31 6.87
CA PRO A 18 17.72 -7.24 6.55
C PRO A 18 17.82 -7.74 5.10
N ILE A 19 18.86 -8.54 4.79
CA ILE A 19 19.16 -8.99 3.41
C ILE A 19 17.95 -9.65 2.74
N ASN A 20 17.22 -10.49 3.47
CA ASN A 20 16.05 -11.20 2.95
C ASN A 20 14.92 -10.25 2.51
N SER A 21 14.63 -9.22 3.30
CA SER A 21 13.65 -8.20 2.92
C SER A 21 14.12 -7.38 1.73
N VAL A 22 15.41 -7.01 1.69
CA VAL A 22 15.98 -6.23 0.58
C VAL A 22 15.87 -7.00 -0.74
N ILE A 23 16.25 -8.28 -0.75
CA ILE A 23 16.14 -9.13 -1.94
C ILE A 23 14.68 -9.28 -2.34
N PHE A 24 13.78 -9.56 -1.39
CA PHE A 24 12.36 -9.74 -1.67
C PHE A 24 11.74 -8.50 -2.31
N ILE A 25 11.97 -7.32 -1.72
CA ILE A 25 11.47 -6.05 -2.25
C ILE A 25 12.11 -5.77 -3.62
N GLY A 26 13.42 -5.98 -3.77
CA GLY A 26 14.12 -5.78 -5.04
C GLY A 26 13.57 -6.64 -6.18
N VAL A 27 13.27 -7.92 -5.92
CA VAL A 27 12.64 -8.81 -6.91
C VAL A 27 11.24 -8.31 -7.27
N ILE A 28 10.42 -7.91 -6.29
CA ILE A 28 9.08 -7.37 -6.56
C ILE A 28 9.16 -6.09 -7.39
N THR A 29 10.04 -5.16 -7.04
CA THR A 29 10.24 -3.91 -7.78
C THR A 29 10.66 -4.20 -9.22
N LEU A 30 11.56 -5.16 -9.45
CA LEU A 30 11.97 -5.58 -10.78
C LEU A 30 10.80 -6.16 -11.59
N VAL A 31 10.00 -7.04 -10.99
CA VAL A 31 8.82 -7.63 -11.65
C VAL A 31 7.81 -6.55 -12.04
N ILE A 32 7.54 -5.58 -11.15
CA ILE A 32 6.63 -4.46 -11.43
C ILE A 32 7.19 -3.60 -12.56
N ALA A 33 8.49 -3.27 -12.53
CA ALA A 33 9.14 -2.43 -13.54
C ALA A 33 9.14 -3.08 -14.93
N ILE A 34 9.30 -4.41 -15.02
CA ILE A 34 9.20 -5.13 -16.30
C ILE A 34 7.74 -5.18 -16.75
N SER A 35 6.83 -5.51 -15.83
CA SER A 35 5.41 -5.69 -16.13
C SER A 35 4.74 -4.39 -16.57
N SER A 36 5.16 -3.23 -16.04
CA SER A 36 4.62 -1.92 -16.41
C SER A 36 4.96 -1.49 -17.83
N GLN A 37 6.03 -2.05 -18.42
CA GLN A 37 6.46 -1.74 -19.78
C GLN A 37 5.75 -2.59 -20.85
N ILE A 38 5.02 -3.65 -20.47
CA ILE A 38 4.39 -4.56 -21.43
C ILE A 38 3.15 -3.89 -22.05
N GLY A 39 3.23 -3.62 -23.36
CA GLY A 39 2.09 -3.13 -24.14
C GLY A 39 1.68 -1.69 -23.83
N ALA A 40 2.56 -0.91 -23.19
CA ALA A 40 2.35 0.48 -22.83
C ALA A 40 3.43 1.36 -23.49
N GLY A 41 3.08 2.60 -23.87
CA GLY A 41 4.08 3.59 -24.26
C GLY A 41 4.97 3.97 -23.05
N ILE A 42 6.18 4.51 -23.28
CA ILE A 42 7.09 4.89 -22.18
C ILE A 42 6.41 5.82 -21.15
N GLN A 43 5.57 6.75 -21.62
CA GLN A 43 4.84 7.68 -20.76
C GLN A 43 3.71 6.99 -19.97
N GLU A 44 3.00 6.04 -20.57
CA GLU A 44 1.96 5.24 -19.90
C GLU A 44 2.57 4.33 -18.82
N ALA A 45 3.70 3.69 -19.12
CA ALA A 45 4.39 2.80 -18.18
C ALA A 45 4.88 3.54 -16.93
N PHE A 46 5.47 4.74 -17.11
CA PHE A 46 5.92 5.57 -16.00
C PHE A 46 4.75 6.03 -15.12
N GLN A 47 3.69 6.56 -15.73
CA GLN A 47 2.53 7.01 -14.99
C GLN A 47 1.79 5.86 -14.31
N LEU A 48 1.74 4.67 -14.90
CA LEU A 48 1.13 3.50 -14.27
C LEU A 48 1.81 3.15 -12.96
N VAL A 49 3.16 3.13 -12.94
CA VAL A 49 3.93 2.84 -11.72
C VAL A 49 3.80 3.96 -10.70
N ASP A 50 3.90 5.22 -11.13
CA ASP A 50 3.80 6.39 -10.25
C ASP A 50 2.41 6.51 -9.61
N ASN A 51 1.35 6.35 -10.40
CA ASN A 51 -0.02 6.35 -9.90
C ASN A 51 -0.29 5.18 -8.97
N ALA A 52 0.20 3.98 -9.29
CA ALA A 52 0.08 2.83 -8.39
C ALA A 52 0.80 3.09 -7.05
N ALA A 53 2.00 3.66 -7.08
CA ALA A 53 2.75 4.02 -5.87
C ALA A 53 1.98 5.07 -5.03
N ASN A 54 1.46 6.11 -5.65
CA ASN A 54 0.64 7.12 -4.98
C ASN A 54 -0.62 6.53 -4.35
N VAL A 55 -1.32 5.61 -5.03
CA VAL A 55 -2.48 4.90 -4.46
C VAL A 55 -2.08 4.08 -3.24
N PHE A 56 -0.96 3.33 -3.29
CA PHE A 56 -0.48 2.58 -2.13
C PHE A 56 -0.20 3.49 -0.94
N TYR A 57 0.47 4.62 -1.15
CA TYR A 57 0.73 5.61 -0.11
C TYR A 57 -0.57 6.23 0.42
N ALA A 58 -1.50 6.59 -0.45
CA ALA A 58 -2.77 7.19 -0.06
C ALA A 58 -3.62 6.22 0.76
N ILE A 59 -3.58 4.90 0.48
CA ILE A 59 -4.22 3.88 1.31
C ILE A 59 -3.59 3.85 2.72
N VAL A 60 -2.26 3.94 2.84
CA VAL A 60 -1.59 3.99 4.15
C VAL A 60 -2.02 5.22 4.95
N TYR A 61 -2.08 6.40 4.31
CA TYR A 61 -2.56 7.62 4.94
C TYR A 61 -4.04 7.54 5.32
N LEU A 62 -4.87 6.97 4.45
CA LEU A 62 -6.28 6.73 4.74
C LEU A 62 -6.46 5.87 5.98
N LEU A 63 -5.69 4.78 6.10
CA LEU A 63 -5.71 3.91 7.28
C LEU A 63 -5.19 4.65 8.52
N LEU A 64 -4.12 5.45 8.39
CA LEU A 64 -3.58 6.26 9.48
C LEU A 64 -4.63 7.23 10.03
N PHE A 65 -5.31 7.98 9.16
CA PHE A 65 -6.38 8.90 9.54
C PHE A 65 -7.66 8.18 9.99
N ALA A 66 -7.87 6.93 9.60
CA ALA A 66 -8.97 6.13 10.12
C ALA A 66 -8.77 5.71 11.58
N ILE A 67 -7.53 5.64 12.09
CA ILE A 67 -7.24 5.16 13.46
C ILE A 67 -7.97 5.99 14.55
N PRO A 68 -7.94 7.34 14.58
CA PRO A 68 -8.64 8.11 15.61
C PRO A 68 -10.17 8.00 15.53
N ILE A 69 -10.72 7.55 14.39
CA ILE A 69 -12.16 7.47 14.11
C ILE A 69 -12.69 6.06 14.39
N PHE A 70 -12.01 5.03 13.87
CA PHE A 70 -12.43 3.63 13.84
C PHE A 70 -11.48 2.67 14.60
N GLY A 71 -10.37 3.17 15.15
CA GLY A 71 -9.39 2.37 15.88
C GLY A 71 -9.92 1.83 17.21
N SER A 72 -9.10 0.98 17.83
CA SER A 72 -9.44 0.34 19.12
C SER A 72 -9.86 1.35 20.20
N SER A 73 -10.79 0.95 21.07
CA SER A 73 -11.40 1.82 22.10
C SER A 73 -10.40 2.66 22.91
N PRO A 74 -9.22 2.15 23.34
CA PRO A 74 -8.22 2.95 24.05
C PRO A 74 -7.64 4.09 23.21
N VAL A 75 -7.36 3.82 21.93
CA VAL A 75 -6.79 4.79 20.99
C VAL A 75 -7.84 5.83 20.57
N ARG A 76 -9.09 5.40 20.36
CA ARG A 76 -10.21 6.28 20.04
C ARG A 76 -10.57 7.18 21.22
N SER A 77 -10.59 6.65 22.44
CA SER A 77 -10.95 7.38 23.66
C SER A 77 -9.92 8.45 24.05
N GLY A 78 -8.66 8.29 23.66
CA GLY A 78 -7.60 9.28 23.89
C GLY A 78 -7.57 10.42 22.87
N ALA A 79 -8.30 10.32 21.75
CA ALA A 79 -8.27 11.31 20.68
C ALA A 79 -9.25 12.48 20.97
N PRO A 80 -8.75 13.74 21.10
CA PRO A 80 -9.60 14.91 21.28
C PRO A 80 -10.48 15.14 20.04
N VAL A 81 -11.62 15.82 20.22
CA VAL A 81 -12.62 16.03 19.17
C VAL A 81 -12.02 16.73 17.94
N TRP A 82 -11.15 17.73 18.14
CA TRP A 82 -10.47 18.41 17.03
C TRP A 82 -9.60 17.46 16.19
N LEU A 83 -8.89 16.53 16.83
CA LEU A 83 -8.08 15.53 16.14
C LEU A 83 -8.95 14.58 15.31
N ARG A 84 -10.16 14.23 15.79
CA ARG A 84 -11.11 13.42 15.01
C ARG A 84 -11.63 14.16 13.78
N VAL A 85 -11.91 15.46 13.89
CA VAL A 85 -12.31 16.30 12.76
C VAL A 85 -11.17 16.41 11.74
N ALA A 86 -9.94 16.71 12.19
CA ALA A 86 -8.76 16.75 11.33
C ALA A 86 -8.52 15.39 10.63
N SER A 87 -8.73 14.28 11.35
CA SER A 87 -8.63 12.93 10.79
C SER A 87 -9.71 12.65 9.75
N ALA A 88 -10.93 13.14 9.95
CA ALA A 88 -12.01 12.99 8.97
C ALA A 88 -11.70 13.77 7.68
N CYS A 89 -11.17 15.00 7.80
CA CYS A 89 -10.68 15.78 6.67
C CYS A 89 -9.54 15.04 5.94
N GLY A 90 -8.54 14.54 6.68
CA GLY A 90 -7.43 13.77 6.11
C GLY A 90 -7.88 12.50 5.39
N CYS A 91 -8.88 11.78 5.93
CA CYS A 91 -9.51 10.64 5.25
C CYS A 91 -10.17 11.08 3.93
N GLY A 92 -10.95 12.16 3.96
CA GLY A 92 -11.61 12.70 2.76
C GLY A 92 -10.62 13.08 1.66
N VAL A 93 -9.55 13.79 2.01
CA VAL A 93 -8.49 14.16 1.07
C VAL A 93 -7.78 12.91 0.52
N SER A 94 -7.49 11.93 1.37
CA SER A 94 -6.85 10.67 0.93
C SER A 94 -7.74 9.87 -0.03
N LEU A 95 -9.06 9.83 0.22
CA LEU A 95 -10.03 9.20 -0.69
C LEU A 95 -10.10 9.92 -2.03
N LEU A 96 -10.16 11.25 -2.01
CA LEU A 96 -10.15 12.06 -3.22
C LEU A 96 -8.85 11.88 -4.01
N ALA A 97 -7.70 11.81 -3.32
CA ALA A 97 -6.41 11.54 -3.95
C ALA A 97 -6.43 10.18 -4.67
N ILE A 98 -6.89 9.10 -4.00
CA ILE A 98 -7.03 7.78 -4.64
C ILE A 98 -7.94 7.88 -5.88
N PHE A 99 -9.07 8.56 -5.77
CA PHE A 99 -10.03 8.71 -6.86
C PHE A 99 -9.40 9.43 -8.08
N PHE A 100 -8.75 10.57 -7.86
CA PHE A 100 -8.11 11.34 -8.94
C PHE A 100 -6.84 10.70 -9.49
N THR A 101 -6.16 9.85 -8.72
CA THR A 101 -5.01 9.08 -9.21
C THR A 101 -5.44 7.88 -10.05
N VAL A 102 -6.59 7.27 -9.73
CA VAL A 102 -7.15 6.14 -10.51
C VAL A 102 -7.84 6.63 -11.80
N TYR A 103 -8.44 7.82 -11.79
CA TYR A 103 -9.01 8.44 -12.99
C TYR A 103 -7.91 9.15 -13.80
N PRO A 104 -7.46 8.62 -14.95
CA PRO A 104 -6.33 9.21 -15.67
C PRO A 104 -6.70 10.59 -16.23
N ILE A 105 -5.84 11.58 -15.97
CA ILE A 105 -5.97 12.98 -16.44
C ILE A 105 -5.45 13.15 -17.89
N ILE A 106 -4.84 12.11 -18.48
CA ILE A 106 -4.29 12.12 -19.85
C ILE A 106 -5.03 11.16 -20.80
N ASP A 107 -4.86 11.38 -22.10
CA ASP A 107 -5.32 10.48 -23.18
C ASP A 107 -4.57 9.14 -23.14
N VAL A 108 -5.13 8.17 -22.41
CA VAL A 108 -4.82 6.75 -22.58
C VAL A 108 -5.83 6.15 -23.56
N PRO A 109 -5.42 5.24 -24.47
CA PRO A 109 -6.32 4.66 -25.48
C PRO A 109 -7.58 4.03 -24.88
N ASN A 110 -7.50 3.55 -23.64
CA ASN A 110 -8.66 3.10 -22.87
C ASN A 110 -8.46 3.36 -21.35
N PRO A 111 -9.06 4.44 -20.79
CA PRO A 111 -8.99 4.78 -19.37
C PRO A 111 -9.43 3.65 -18.43
N LEU A 112 -10.39 2.83 -18.85
CA LEU A 112 -10.91 1.73 -18.05
C LEU A 112 -9.90 0.60 -17.91
N ILE A 113 -9.16 0.27 -18.97
CA ILE A 113 -8.10 -0.75 -18.92
C ILE A 113 -6.97 -0.28 -18.00
N PHE A 114 -6.59 1.00 -18.09
CA PHE A 114 -5.57 1.59 -17.24
C PHE A 114 -5.98 1.57 -15.76
N GLY A 115 -7.18 2.08 -15.44
CA GLY A 115 -7.71 2.05 -14.08
C GLY A 115 -7.87 0.62 -13.54
N THR A 116 -8.29 -0.33 -14.38
CA THR A 116 -8.39 -1.75 -13.99
C THR A 116 -7.01 -2.33 -13.67
N LYS A 117 -5.96 -2.05 -14.47
CA LYS A 117 -4.60 -2.50 -14.17
C LYS A 117 -4.14 -2.00 -12.79
N ILE A 118 -4.34 -0.71 -12.50
CA ILE A 118 -3.97 -0.12 -11.22
C ILE A 118 -4.76 -0.76 -10.07
N ALA A 119 -6.08 -0.89 -10.22
CA ALA A 119 -6.94 -1.49 -9.20
C ALA A 119 -6.55 -2.95 -8.92
N VAL A 120 -6.29 -3.74 -9.96
CA VAL A 120 -5.85 -5.14 -9.83
C VAL A 120 -4.51 -5.23 -9.10
N VAL A 121 -3.52 -4.41 -9.46
CA VAL A 121 -2.22 -4.39 -8.77
C VAL A 121 -2.39 -4.00 -7.30
N ALA A 122 -3.19 -2.97 -7.02
CA ALA A 122 -3.47 -2.54 -5.65
C ALA A 122 -4.15 -3.63 -4.82
N VAL A 123 -5.20 -4.27 -5.36
CA VAL A 123 -5.94 -5.33 -4.67
C VAL A 123 -5.06 -6.54 -4.41
N ILE A 124 -4.30 -7.01 -5.41
CA ILE A 124 -3.41 -8.18 -5.26
C ILE A 124 -2.35 -7.91 -4.18
N ALA A 125 -1.67 -6.76 -4.24
CA ALA A 125 -0.62 -6.43 -3.28
C ALA A 125 -1.17 -6.32 -1.85
N ASN A 126 -2.33 -5.69 -1.66
CA ASN A 126 -2.98 -5.61 -0.35
C ASN A 126 -3.47 -6.99 0.14
N ALA A 127 -3.98 -7.84 -0.76
CA ALA A 127 -4.38 -9.20 -0.42
C ALA A 127 -3.19 -10.07 0.02
N ILE A 128 -2.03 -9.95 -0.64
CA ILE A 128 -0.79 -10.60 -0.21
C ILE A 128 -0.40 -10.14 1.19
N GLY A 129 -0.41 -8.82 1.45
CA GLY A 129 -0.14 -8.26 2.77
C GLY A 129 -1.09 -8.80 3.85
N ALA A 130 -2.39 -8.83 3.56
CA ALA A 130 -3.41 -9.36 4.45
C ALA A 130 -3.23 -10.86 4.72
N ALA A 131 -2.89 -11.65 3.70
CA ALA A 131 -2.62 -13.08 3.84
C ALA A 131 -1.40 -13.37 4.72
N ILE A 132 -0.31 -12.60 4.54
CA ILE A 132 0.89 -12.68 5.40
C ILE A 132 0.51 -12.38 6.86
N PHE A 133 -0.24 -11.30 7.08
CA PHE A 133 -0.69 -10.91 8.42
C PHE A 133 -1.59 -11.98 9.07
N ALA A 134 -2.56 -12.50 8.33
CA ALA A 134 -3.46 -13.56 8.82
C ALA A 134 -2.69 -14.85 9.16
N GLY A 135 -1.73 -15.24 8.32
CA GLY A 135 -0.85 -16.39 8.56
C GLY A 135 0.05 -16.22 9.79
N ALA A 136 0.57 -15.01 10.03
CA ALA A 136 1.35 -14.69 11.22
C ALA A 136 0.50 -14.70 12.50
N ARG A 137 -0.73 -14.17 12.44
CA ARG A 137 -1.67 -14.15 13.57
C ARG A 137 -2.08 -15.55 14.02
N ARG A 138 -2.26 -16.50 13.09
CA ARG A 138 -2.58 -17.92 13.41
C ARG A 138 -1.46 -18.66 14.13
N LYS A 139 -0.20 -18.21 13.99
CA LYS A 139 0.98 -18.84 14.62
C LYS A 139 1.32 -18.26 16.00
N ARG A 140 0.50 -17.35 16.52
CA ARG A 140 0.67 -16.76 17.84
C ARG A 140 0.00 -17.69 18.86
N PRO A 141 0.72 -18.28 19.83
CA PRO A 141 0.09 -18.93 20.96
C PRO A 141 -0.68 -17.86 21.75
N ALA A 142 -1.85 -18.24 22.28
CA ALA A 142 -2.71 -17.40 23.12
C ALA A 142 -1.96 -16.84 24.32
#